data_AF-A0A2S6H398-F1
#
_entry.id   AF-A0A2S6H398-F1
#
_cell.length_a   1.000
_cell.length_b   1.000
_cell.length_c   1.000
_cell.angle_alpha   90.00
_cell.angle_beta   90.00
_cell.angle_gamma   90.00
#
_symmetry.space_group_name_H-M   'P 1'
#
loop_
_entity.id
_entity.type
_entity.pdbx_description
1 polymer ?
#
loop_
_entity_poly.entity_id
_entity_poly.type
_entity_poly.pdbx_seq_one_letter_code
_entity_poly.pdbx_strand_id
1 'polypeptide(L)'
;MEYNLGFLTFLSAVILYVAYQQWKTTKKKFNLDCYDRRIKVYEEVRKFIELVNQNGSPTSDEIRNFDSATHEAEFLFGSEISQYISTISRHGLELMSTKHSEKIDEQYKDDRIPKIIKINSEWFREQINGAKMEFKKYLDISG
;
A
#
# COMPACT_ATOMS: atom_id res chain seq x y z
N MET A 1 1.44 -57.06 21.82
CA MET A 1 1.02 -56.50 20.53
C MET A 1 2.28 -56.21 19.73
N GLU A 2 2.67 -57.11 18.83
CA GLU A 2 3.81 -56.88 17.93
C GLU A 2 3.33 -56.01 16.77
N TYR A 3 3.80 -54.78 16.70
CA TYR A 3 3.58 -53.92 15.54
C TYR A 3 4.45 -54.44 14.39
N ASN A 4 3.83 -54.82 13.28
CA ASN A 4 4.55 -55.23 12.08
C ASN A 4 5.41 -54.07 11.57
N LEU A 5 6.73 -54.28 11.45
CA LEU A 5 7.69 -53.29 10.96
C LEU A 5 7.26 -52.67 9.62
N GLY A 6 6.61 -53.47 8.75
CA GLY A 6 6.03 -53.01 7.48
C GLY A 6 4.89 -51.99 7.61
N PHE A 7 4.12 -52.04 8.70
CA PHE A 7 3.08 -51.05 8.99
C PHE A 7 3.69 -49.72 9.44
N LEU A 8 4.77 -49.77 10.25
CA LEU A 8 5.50 -48.59 10.70
C LEU A 8 6.21 -47.87 9.54
N THR A 9 6.83 -48.62 8.62
CA THR A 9 7.48 -48.03 7.44
C THR A 9 6.46 -47.42 6.47
N PHE A 10 5.32 -48.09 6.26
CA PHE A 10 4.23 -47.55 5.46
C PHE A 10 3.67 -46.24 6.03
N LEU A 11 3.35 -46.23 7.33
CA LEU A 11 2.89 -45.01 8.02
C LEU A 11 3.92 -43.88 7.91
N SER A 12 5.20 -44.20 8.09
CA SER A 12 6.28 -43.21 7.97
C SER A 12 6.35 -42.60 6.57
N ALA A 13 6.21 -43.41 5.53
CA ALA A 13 6.19 -42.93 4.14
C ALA A 13 4.99 -42.02 3.86
N VAL A 14 3.79 -42.36 4.36
CA VAL A 14 2.59 -41.53 4.23
C VAL A 14 2.76 -40.19 4.96
N ILE A 15 3.32 -40.20 6.17
CA ILE A 15 3.57 -38.97 6.94
C ILE A 15 4.54 -38.04 6.20
N LEU A 16 5.65 -38.58 5.67
CA LEU A 16 6.63 -37.80 4.90
C LEU A 16 6.01 -37.19 3.63
N TYR A 17 5.16 -37.95 2.93
CA TYR A 17 4.45 -37.46 1.75
C TYR A 17 3.48 -36.31 2.08
N VAL A 18 2.67 -36.48 3.12
CA VAL A 18 1.72 -35.45 3.57
C VAL A 18 2.46 -34.20 4.04
N ALA A 19 3.56 -34.33 4.79
CA ALA A 19 4.38 -33.21 5.22
C ALA A 19 4.97 -32.42 4.04
N TYR A 20 5.46 -33.11 3.01
CA TYR A 20 5.93 -32.46 1.78
C TYR A 20 4.81 -31.68 1.07
N GLN A 21 3.62 -32.27 0.97
CA GLN A 21 2.47 -31.62 0.35
C GLN A 21 1.96 -30.42 1.16
N GLN A 22 2.01 -30.50 2.49
CA GLN A 22 1.70 -29.39 3.40
C GLN A 22 2.71 -28.26 3.25
N TRP A 23 4.01 -28.55 3.16
CA TRP A 23 5.04 -27.54 2.93
C TRP A 23 4.82 -26.81 1.60
N LYS A 24 4.56 -27.55 0.52
CA LYS A 24 4.26 -26.98 -0.80
C LYS A 24 3.01 -26.10 -0.79
N THR A 25 1.95 -26.52 -0.11
CA THR A 25 0.70 -25.75 0.02
C THR A 25 0.88 -24.51 0.89
N THR A 26 1.58 -24.63 2.01
CA THR A 26 1.84 -23.53 2.95
C THR A 26 2.69 -22.44 2.31
N LYS A 27 3.71 -22.83 1.53
CA LYS A 27 4.52 -21.88 0.75
C LYS A 27 3.69 -21.09 -0.27
N LYS A 28 2.75 -21.75 -0.96
CA LYS A 28 1.82 -21.07 -1.88
C LYS A 28 0.87 -20.13 -1.14
N LYS A 29 0.34 -20.53 0.02
CA LYS A 29 -0.52 -19.69 0.86
C LYS A 29 0.20 -18.46 1.39
N PHE A 30 1.45 -18.60 1.83
CA PHE A 30 2.28 -17.50 2.30
C PHE A 30 2.51 -16.44 1.20
N ASN A 31 2.82 -16.89 -0.01
CA ASN A 31 2.98 -15.97 -1.15
C ASN A 31 1.68 -15.24 -1.50
N LEU A 32 0.54 -15.93 -1.44
CA LEU A 32 -0.78 -15.33 -1.68
C LEU A 32 -1.12 -14.28 -0.61
N ASP A 33 -0.91 -14.59 0.67
CA ASP A 33 -1.17 -13.66 1.77
C ASP A 33 -0.30 -12.39 1.69
N CYS A 34 0.97 -12.55 1.32
CA CYS A 34 1.85 -11.41 1.07
C CYS A 34 1.35 -10.56 -0.11
N TYR A 35 0.94 -11.20 -1.21
CA TYR A 35 0.36 -10.51 -2.36
C TYR A 35 -0.93 -9.75 -2.00
N ASP A 36 -1.85 -10.39 -1.28
CA ASP A 36 -3.11 -9.80 -0.85
C ASP A 36 -2.89 -8.58 0.07
N ARG A 37 -1.86 -8.62 0.94
CA ARG A 37 -1.49 -7.46 1.75
C ARG A 37 -0.88 -6.34 0.92
N ARG A 38 -0.02 -6.68 -0.05
CA ARG A 38 0.60 -5.69 -0.94
C ARG A 38 -0.44 -5.00 -1.84
N ILE A 39 -1.37 -5.75 -2.40
CA ILE A 39 -2.39 -5.17 -3.28
C ILE A 39 -3.33 -4.24 -2.52
N LYS A 40 -3.67 -4.56 -1.26
CA LYS A 40 -4.45 -3.68 -0.39
C LYS A 40 -3.77 -2.32 -0.19
N VAL A 41 -2.48 -2.29 0.12
CA VAL A 41 -1.75 -1.01 0.27
C VAL A 41 -1.78 -0.20 -1.02
N TYR A 42 -1.57 -0.85 -2.17
CA TYR A 42 -1.67 -0.18 -3.46
C TYR A 42 -3.07 0.38 -3.74
N GLU A 43 -4.13 -0.36 -3.40
CA GLU A 43 -5.51 0.09 -3.54
C GLU A 43 -5.79 1.34 -2.69
N GLU A 44 -5.30 1.37 -1.44
CA GLU A 44 -5.46 2.55 -0.56
C GLU A 44 -4.71 3.77 -1.09
N VAL A 45 -3.50 3.59 -1.63
CA VAL A 45 -2.75 4.64 -2.34
C VAL A 45 -3.54 5.17 -3.53
N ARG A 46 -4.06 4.29 -4.38
CA ARG A 46 -4.83 4.69 -5.56
C ARG A 46 -6.11 5.42 -5.16
N LYS A 47 -6.85 4.94 -4.16
CA LYS A 47 -8.07 5.58 -3.64
C LYS A 47 -7.78 6.99 -3.14
N PHE A 48 -6.70 7.18 -2.38
CA PHE A 48 -6.33 8.50 -1.88
C PHE A 48 -5.95 9.47 -3.01
N ILE A 49 -5.15 9.02 -3.99
CA ILE A 49 -4.81 9.83 -5.17
C ILE A 49 -6.07 10.24 -5.93
N GLU A 50 -7.01 9.32 -6.15
CA GLU A 50 -8.27 9.60 -6.83
C GLU A 50 -9.12 10.61 -6.05
N LEU A 51 -9.24 10.43 -4.74
CA LEU A 51 -9.94 11.35 -3.84
C LEU A 51 -9.40 12.78 -3.92
N VAL A 52 -8.07 12.95 -3.87
CA VAL A 52 -7.44 14.27 -3.95
C VAL A 52 -7.63 14.89 -5.33
N ASN A 53 -7.53 14.11 -6.41
CA ASN A 53 -7.77 14.60 -7.76
C ASN A 53 -9.24 15.04 -7.99
N GLN A 54 -10.21 14.35 -7.37
CA GLN A 54 -11.62 14.68 -7.47
C GLN A 54 -12.00 15.91 -6.63
N ASN A 55 -11.51 16.00 -5.39
CA ASN A 55 -11.91 17.03 -4.42
C ASN A 55 -10.98 18.25 -4.40
N GLY A 56 -9.81 18.14 -5.03
CA GLY A 56 -8.74 19.15 -5.07
C GLY A 56 -7.93 19.28 -3.77
N SER A 57 -8.42 18.78 -2.65
CA SER A 57 -7.73 18.78 -1.36
C SER A 57 -8.39 17.76 -0.43
N PRO A 58 -7.60 16.96 0.31
CA PRO A 58 -8.13 16.04 1.32
C PRO A 58 -8.45 16.77 2.63
N THR A 59 -9.26 16.13 3.45
CA THR A 59 -9.51 16.48 4.85
C THR A 59 -8.46 15.87 5.77
N SER A 60 -8.38 16.36 7.01
CA SER A 60 -7.46 15.81 8.01
C SER A 60 -7.76 14.34 8.33
N ASP A 61 -9.03 13.94 8.34
CA ASP A 61 -9.44 12.57 8.59
C ASP A 61 -9.06 11.64 7.43
N GLU A 62 -9.18 12.10 6.18
CA GLU A 62 -8.77 11.34 5.00
C GLU A 62 -7.25 11.11 4.98
N ILE A 63 -6.44 12.11 5.33
CA ILE A 63 -4.98 11.94 5.46
C ILE A 63 -4.66 10.93 6.57
N ARG A 64 -5.27 11.08 7.75
CA ARG A 64 -5.03 10.16 8.89
C ARG A 64 -5.42 8.73 8.55
N ASN A 65 -6.55 8.54 7.87
CA ASN A 65 -7.00 7.23 7.43
C ASN A 65 -6.05 6.64 6.38
N PHE A 66 -5.56 7.45 5.44
CA PHE A 66 -4.56 7.02 4.47
C PHE A 66 -3.26 6.57 5.13
N ASP A 67 -2.70 7.37 6.05
CA ASP A 67 -1.48 7.03 6.80
C ASP A 67 -1.67 5.74 7.60
N SER A 68 -2.82 5.59 8.27
CA SER A 68 -3.15 4.38 9.03
C SER A 68 -3.33 3.16 8.13
N ALA A 69 -3.95 3.30 6.96
CA ALA A 69 -4.20 2.19 6.05
C ALA A 69 -2.92 1.71 5.34
N THR A 70 -1.90 2.57 5.29
CA THR A 70 -0.62 2.30 4.62
C THR A 70 0.56 2.08 5.55
N HIS A 71 0.35 2.10 6.88
CA HIS A 71 1.42 1.98 7.88
C HIS A 71 2.29 0.72 7.74
N GLU A 72 1.74 -0.38 7.21
CA GLU A 72 2.49 -1.63 7.02
C GLU A 72 3.43 -1.60 5.80
N ALA A 73 3.42 -0.53 4.99
CA ALA A 73 4.13 -0.48 3.72
C ALA A 73 5.65 -0.69 3.86
N GLU A 74 6.26 -0.17 4.93
CA GLU A 74 7.69 -0.37 5.19
C GLU A 74 8.04 -1.86 5.33
N PHE A 75 7.19 -2.64 5.99
CA PHE A 75 7.40 -4.09 6.15
C PHE A 75 7.13 -4.88 4.87
N LEU A 76 6.18 -4.43 4.05
CA LEU A 76 5.73 -5.16 2.86
C LEU A 76 6.60 -4.90 1.62
N PHE A 77 7.19 -3.70 1.54
CA PHE A 77 7.86 -3.18 0.34
C PHE A 77 9.25 -2.60 0.60
N GLY A 78 9.58 -2.28 1.86
CA GLY A 78 10.80 -1.57 2.23
C GLY A 78 10.65 -0.05 2.15
N SER A 79 11.78 0.64 2.29
CA SER A 79 11.84 2.10 2.43
C SER A 79 11.39 2.86 1.18
N GLU A 80 11.56 2.30 -0.02
CA GLU A 80 11.23 2.96 -1.28
C GLU A 80 9.74 3.32 -1.38
N ILE A 81 8.86 2.33 -1.20
CA ILE A 81 7.41 2.55 -1.24
C ILE A 81 6.93 3.31 0.00
N SER A 82 7.53 3.08 1.17
CA SER A 82 7.21 3.83 2.38
C SER A 82 7.49 5.34 2.20
N GLN A 83 8.63 5.69 1.60
CA GLN A 83 8.98 7.07 1.28
C GLN A 83 8.07 7.67 0.20
N TYR A 84 7.69 6.88 -0.80
CA TYR A 84 6.72 7.29 -1.81
C TYR A 84 5.36 7.62 -1.19
N ILE A 85 4.83 6.76 -0.32
CA ILE A 85 3.59 6.98 0.43
C ILE A 85 3.69 8.24 1.31
N SER A 86 4.78 8.40 2.06
CA SER A 86 5.01 9.59 2.87
C SER A 86 5.03 10.88 2.02
N THR A 87 5.56 10.80 0.80
CA THR A 87 5.54 11.91 -0.15
C THR A 87 4.11 12.25 -0.58
N ILE A 88 3.28 11.24 -0.88
CA ILE A 88 1.85 11.43 -1.15
C ILE A 88 1.14 12.13 0.02
N SER A 89 1.32 11.64 1.25
CA SER A 89 0.72 12.24 2.45
C SER A 89 1.14 13.70 2.63
N ARG A 90 2.41 14.01 2.40
CA ARG A 90 2.95 15.38 2.49
C ARG A 90 2.31 16.34 1.49
N HIS A 91 2.18 15.93 0.23
CA HIS A 91 1.48 16.73 -0.78
C HIS A 91 -0.01 16.94 -0.43
N GLY A 92 -0.67 15.89 0.09
CA GLY A 92 -2.05 16.00 0.58
C GLY A 92 -2.19 16.99 1.74
N LEU A 93 -1.27 16.95 2.70
CA LEU A 93 -1.21 17.87 3.83
C LEU A 93 -0.93 19.32 3.40
N GLU A 94 -0.06 19.52 2.41
CA GLU A 94 0.21 20.85 1.86
C GLU A 94 -1.03 21.45 1.19
N LEU A 95 -1.78 20.66 0.43
CA LEU A 95 -3.07 21.10 -0.15
C LEU A 95 -4.09 21.45 0.94
N MET A 96 -4.24 20.58 1.95
CA MET A 96 -5.18 20.79 3.05
C MET A 96 -4.86 22.06 3.84
N SER A 97 -3.60 22.21 4.27
CA SER A 97 -3.15 23.37 5.06
C SER A 97 -3.27 24.67 4.26
N THR A 98 -2.92 24.66 2.97
CA THR A 98 -3.06 25.80 2.08
C THR A 98 -4.52 26.24 1.94
N LYS A 99 -5.42 25.29 1.65
CA LYS A 99 -6.86 25.56 1.53
C LYS A 99 -7.50 26.00 2.84
N HIS A 100 -6.98 25.53 3.98
CA HIS A 100 -7.40 25.98 5.29
C HIS A 100 -6.95 27.43 5.56
N SER A 101 -5.70 27.77 5.23
CA SER A 101 -5.18 29.13 5.39
C SER A 101 -5.92 30.16 4.52
N GLU A 102 -6.27 29.81 3.28
CA GLU A 102 -7.05 30.66 2.37
C GLU A 102 -8.41 31.05 2.95
N LYS A 103 -9.05 30.14 3.70
CA LYS A 103 -10.36 30.39 4.34
C LYS A 103 -10.28 31.27 5.58
N ILE A 104 -9.16 31.23 6.31
CA ILE A 104 -9.01 31.97 7.57
C ILE A 104 -8.62 33.43 7.29
N ASP A 105 -7.81 33.65 6.26
CA ASP A 105 -7.20 34.95 5.99
C ASP A 105 -7.60 35.50 4.61
N GLU A 106 -8.92 35.61 4.37
CA GLU A 106 -9.44 36.22 3.13
C GLU A 106 -8.93 37.65 2.89
N GLN A 107 -8.46 38.32 3.96
CA GLN A 107 -7.95 39.69 3.94
C GLN A 107 -6.48 39.78 3.49
N TYR A 108 -5.67 38.73 3.69
CA TYR A 108 -4.30 38.63 3.18
C TYR A 108 -4.18 37.53 2.12
N LYS A 109 -4.35 37.92 0.85
CA LYS A 109 -4.05 37.04 -0.28
C LYS A 109 -2.53 36.85 -0.40
N ASP A 110 -2.03 35.69 0.03
CA ASP A 110 -0.69 35.26 -0.30
C ASP A 110 -0.65 34.79 -1.76
N ASP A 111 0.03 35.54 -2.62
CA ASP A 111 0.19 35.25 -4.05
C ASP A 111 0.83 33.87 -4.34
N ARG A 112 1.42 33.21 -3.33
CA ARG A 112 1.96 31.85 -3.45
C ARG A 112 0.89 30.77 -3.38
N ILE A 113 -0.27 31.02 -2.78
CA ILE A 113 -1.34 30.03 -2.59
C ILE A 113 -1.78 29.38 -3.91
N PRO A 114 -2.12 30.15 -4.98
CA PRO A 114 -2.50 29.55 -6.26
C PRO A 114 -1.39 28.70 -6.87
N LYS A 115 -0.12 29.09 -6.67
CA LYS A 115 1.04 28.34 -7.16
C LYS A 115 1.20 27.01 -6.42
N ILE A 116 1.05 27.02 -5.09
CA ILE A 116 1.15 25.81 -4.26
C ILE A 116 0.02 24.83 -4.61
N ILE A 117 -1.22 25.31 -4.72
CA ILE A 117 -2.37 24.49 -5.12
C ILE A 117 -2.13 23.88 -6.50
N LYS A 118 -1.67 24.69 -7.47
CA LYS A 118 -1.40 24.23 -8.83
C LYS A 118 -0.32 23.13 -8.85
N ILE A 119 0.84 23.37 -8.24
CA ILE A 119 1.97 22.41 -8.21
C ILE A 119 1.51 21.08 -7.62
N ASN A 120 0.86 21.12 -6.47
CA ASN A 120 0.41 19.90 -5.80
C ASN A 120 -0.68 19.18 -6.59
N SER A 121 -1.64 19.90 -7.17
CA SER A 121 -2.70 19.31 -8.00
C SER A 121 -2.13 18.67 -9.27
N GLU A 122 -1.16 19.31 -9.93
CA GLU A 122 -0.47 18.75 -11.09
C GLU A 122 0.32 17.49 -10.71
N TRP A 123 1.04 17.54 -9.59
CA TRP A 123 1.76 16.38 -9.07
C TRP A 123 0.84 15.19 -8.80
N PHE A 124 -0.32 15.40 -8.17
CA PHE A 124 -1.32 14.33 -7.91
C PHE A 124 -1.91 13.73 -9.18
N ARG A 125 -2.05 14.51 -10.26
CA ARG A 125 -2.51 13.99 -11.57
C ARG A 125 -1.49 13.03 -12.17
N GLU A 126 -0.20 13.34 -12.05
CA GLU A 126 0.88 12.47 -12.52
C GLU A 126 0.92 11.15 -11.75
N GLN A 127 0.53 11.16 -10.47
CA GLN A 127 0.53 9.96 -9.63
C GLN A 127 -0.51 8.91 -10.03
N ILE A 128 -1.52 9.23 -10.84
CA ILE A 128 -2.49 8.23 -11.36
C ILE A 128 -1.76 7.09 -12.06
N ASN A 129 -0.75 7.41 -12.87
CA ASN A 129 0.12 6.43 -13.52
C ASN A 129 1.41 6.19 -12.71
N GLY A 130 1.91 7.20 -12.01
CA GLY A 130 3.09 7.11 -11.14
C GLY A 130 2.99 5.97 -10.14
N ALA A 131 1.90 5.92 -9.36
CA ALA A 131 1.72 4.88 -8.35
C ALA A 131 1.72 3.47 -8.95
N LYS A 132 1.13 3.28 -10.13
CA LYS A 132 1.16 1.98 -10.81
C LYS A 132 2.60 1.57 -11.18
N MET A 133 3.44 2.52 -11.61
CA MET A 133 4.83 2.23 -11.98
C MET A 133 5.67 1.86 -10.77
N GLU A 134 5.56 2.61 -9.67
CA GLU A 134 6.28 2.37 -8.42
C GLU A 134 5.96 0.98 -7.84
N PHE A 135 4.66 0.63 -7.79
CA PHE A 135 4.21 -0.64 -7.21
C PHE A 135 4.40 -1.85 -8.14
N LYS A 136 4.60 -1.65 -9.45
CA LYS A 136 4.63 -2.72 -10.45
C LYS A 136 5.57 -3.86 -10.07
N LYS A 137 6.79 -3.53 -9.67
CA LYS A 137 7.83 -4.54 -9.35
C LYS A 137 7.52 -5.39 -8.11
N TYR A 138 6.58 -4.96 -7.27
CA TYR A 138 6.19 -5.67 -6.05
C TYR A 138 4.89 -6.45 -6.19
N LEU A 139 4.07 -6.08 -7.18
CA LEU A 139 2.79 -6.71 -7.50
C LEU A 139 2.88 -7.67 -8.69
N ASP A 140 4.01 -7.72 -9.39
CA ASP A 140 4.20 -8.71 -10.45
C ASP A 140 4.35 -10.11 -9.84
N ILE A 141 3.34 -10.94 -10.03
CA ILE A 141 3.32 -12.35 -9.62
C ILE A 141 3.83 -13.29 -10.73
N SER A 142 4.27 -12.72 -11.86
CA SER A 142 4.85 -13.44 -12.99
C SER A 142 6.31 -13.81 -12.70
N GLY A 143 6.53 -14.57 -11.62
CA GLY A 143 7.79 -15.28 -11.38
C GLY A 143 7.88 -16.56 -12.18
#